data_AF-A0A1Y4QUS9-F1
#
_entry.id   AF-A0A1Y4QUS9-F1
#
_cell.length_a   1.000
_cell.length_b   1.000
_cell.length_c   1.000
_cell.angle_alpha   90.00
_cell.angle_beta   90.00
_cell.angle_gamma   90.00
#
_symmetry.space_group_name_H-M   'P 1'
#
loop_
_entity.id
_entity.type
_entity.pdbx_description
1 polymer ?
#
loop_
_entity_poly.entity_id
_entity_poly.type
_entity_poly.pdbx_seq_one_letter_code
_entity_poly.pdbx_strand_id
1 'polypeptide(L)'
;MEYRLLDKKEINQVILLVDKVAKKHIFNDYDQEGIDSFNQVNQESFYLDRHNLTYVALENDQIVAMATLSNNNHLSLLFVLDSYQHLGIGIKLLEIIDNLVLGDLSVNSGIEAKDFYLKAGFELTDNLIKKDGILYYPMVKKREVKQQFENYDQVIEFINSQKDRVYSLDNFKRYMDDLGNPQLILDCIHIGGTNGKGSTTNYIKEVLKQAGYRVATFTSPALYSRLDIIRINDQFIDDKTMVKYANRYVDLWLKYEISMFEIEVFIAIMYFIENNVDIAIFEVGLGGLLDATNIIKPMLAINTNIGLDHVDYLGHDYQSIALNKAGIVKDGIDYLTGETKPECLEVFKEVCKKHHSQLLQVQPITNIIDGNNVAYRYRNYDIILDTPALYQIKNSALALEALLYLKKHQLISFSDDDLLQGMYNAKWPGRFEMVHINPVIIVDGAHNKEGIDAFYECAKKYDNIKIIFSALRDKDYKHMIEKLLQLTDDITICEFEHVRASTAKDLAKGFEVKIQPDYKQAIKESLHHQGTVFVTGSLYFISKVRNYILNELNG
;
A
#
# COMPACT_ATOMS: atom_id res chain seq x y z
N MET A 1 8.04 -4.83 -30.89
CA MET A 1 7.19 -3.71 -30.46
C MET A 1 7.00 -3.81 -28.97
N GLU A 2 7.43 -2.81 -28.23
CA GLU A 2 7.23 -2.68 -26.79
C GLU A 2 6.01 -1.77 -26.54
N TYR A 3 5.22 -2.05 -25.50
CA TYR A 3 4.10 -1.21 -25.06
C TYR A 3 4.27 -0.90 -23.58
N ARG A 4 4.29 0.37 -23.20
CA ARG A 4 4.46 0.77 -21.80
C ARG A 4 3.92 2.17 -21.53
N LEU A 5 3.85 2.52 -20.25
CA LEU A 5 3.61 3.88 -19.82
C LEU A 5 4.73 4.82 -20.32
N LEU A 6 4.36 6.04 -20.66
CA LEU A 6 5.27 7.11 -21.08
C LEU A 6 6.25 7.46 -19.96
N ASP A 7 7.56 7.47 -20.27
CA ASP A 7 8.56 8.06 -19.37
C ASP A 7 8.52 9.59 -19.50
N LYS A 8 8.59 10.30 -18.36
CA LYS A 8 8.62 11.76 -18.31
C LYS A 8 9.72 12.36 -19.21
N LYS A 9 10.85 11.66 -19.39
CA LYS A 9 11.96 12.11 -20.27
C LYS A 9 11.65 12.05 -21.76
N GLU A 10 10.58 11.33 -22.14
CA GLU A 10 10.21 11.06 -23.53
C GLU A 10 9.02 11.90 -24.00
N ILE A 11 8.44 12.74 -23.15
CA ILE A 11 7.26 13.57 -23.46
C ILE A 11 7.44 14.36 -24.76
N ASN A 12 8.63 14.92 -24.98
CA ASN A 12 8.92 15.67 -26.21
C ASN A 12 8.81 14.81 -27.49
N GLN A 13 9.13 13.53 -27.44
CA GLN A 13 8.96 12.63 -28.59
C GLN A 13 7.48 12.41 -28.90
N VAL A 14 6.64 12.28 -27.86
CA VAL A 14 5.19 12.15 -28.01
C VAL A 14 4.58 13.42 -28.61
N ILE A 15 4.97 14.60 -28.12
CA ILE A 15 4.48 15.88 -28.64
C ILE A 15 4.77 16.00 -30.14
N LEU A 16 6.00 15.67 -30.56
CA LEU A 16 6.41 15.71 -31.97
C LEU A 16 5.67 14.68 -32.83
N LEU A 17 5.41 13.48 -32.30
CA LEU A 17 4.62 12.45 -32.98
C LEU A 17 3.20 12.95 -33.23
N VAL A 18 2.54 13.45 -32.17
CA VAL A 18 1.16 13.93 -32.23
C VAL A 18 1.03 15.08 -33.21
N ASP A 19 1.93 16.08 -33.12
CA ASP A 19 1.94 17.24 -34.00
C ASP A 19 2.14 16.85 -35.47
N LYS A 20 3.05 15.90 -35.74
CA LYS A 20 3.31 15.39 -37.10
C LYS A 20 2.07 14.71 -37.71
N VAL A 21 1.40 13.85 -36.95
CA VAL A 21 0.22 13.11 -37.43
C VAL A 21 -0.99 14.03 -37.55
N ALA A 22 -1.22 14.91 -36.56
CA ALA A 22 -2.34 15.85 -36.54
C ALA A 22 -2.28 16.85 -37.71
N LYS A 23 -1.11 17.41 -38.02
CA LYS A 23 -0.92 18.32 -39.18
C LYS A 23 -1.32 17.69 -40.51
N LYS A 24 -1.13 16.39 -40.65
CA LYS A 24 -1.40 15.68 -41.91
C LYS A 24 -2.86 15.27 -42.05
N HIS A 25 -3.46 14.74 -40.98
CA HIS A 25 -4.76 14.05 -41.05
C HIS A 25 -5.90 14.75 -40.31
N ILE A 26 -5.62 15.76 -39.49
CA ILE A 26 -6.63 16.37 -38.61
C ILE A 26 -6.77 17.87 -38.85
N PHE A 27 -5.67 18.61 -38.98
CA PHE A 27 -5.72 20.09 -39.04
C PHE A 27 -6.45 20.65 -40.28
N ASN A 28 -6.61 19.85 -41.34
CA ASN A 28 -7.42 20.25 -42.50
C ASN A 28 -8.92 20.33 -42.16
N ASP A 29 -9.36 19.65 -41.10
CA ASP A 29 -10.74 19.65 -40.64
C ASP A 29 -11.02 20.78 -39.62
N TYR A 30 -9.98 21.43 -39.09
CA TYR A 30 -10.11 22.44 -38.03
C TYR A 30 -9.90 23.85 -38.57
N ASP A 31 -10.55 24.84 -37.95
CA ASP A 31 -10.17 26.24 -38.14
C ASP A 31 -8.99 26.60 -37.22
N GLN A 32 -8.50 27.85 -37.32
CA GLN A 32 -7.37 28.30 -36.51
C GLN A 32 -7.64 28.17 -35.00
N GLU A 33 -8.87 28.43 -34.56
CA GLU A 33 -9.29 28.25 -33.17
C GLU A 33 -9.19 26.78 -32.75
N GLY A 34 -9.59 25.84 -33.61
CA GLY A 34 -9.47 24.41 -33.34
C GLY A 34 -8.03 23.92 -33.29
N ILE A 35 -7.16 24.43 -34.16
CA ILE A 35 -5.71 24.15 -34.12
C ILE A 35 -5.10 24.67 -32.81
N ASP A 36 -5.45 25.89 -32.41
CA ASP A 36 -4.95 26.50 -31.18
C ASP A 36 -5.44 25.72 -29.94
N SER A 37 -6.71 25.31 -29.91
CA SER A 37 -7.28 24.47 -28.86
C SER A 37 -6.60 23.10 -28.78
N PHE A 38 -6.34 22.43 -29.91
CA PHE A 38 -5.61 21.16 -29.93
C PHE A 38 -4.18 21.31 -29.40
N ASN A 39 -3.49 22.38 -29.79
CA ASN A 39 -2.13 22.66 -29.34
C ASN A 39 -2.03 23.01 -27.85
N GLN A 40 -3.13 23.37 -27.18
CA GLN A 40 -3.15 23.50 -25.71
C GLN A 40 -3.17 22.12 -25.02
N VAL A 41 -3.78 21.11 -25.65
CA VAL A 41 -3.79 19.73 -25.15
C VAL A 41 -2.45 19.03 -25.41
N ASN A 42 -1.82 19.25 -26.57
CA ASN A 42 -0.54 18.64 -26.92
C ASN A 42 0.67 19.39 -26.31
N GLN A 43 0.69 19.53 -24.97
CA GLN A 43 1.76 20.20 -24.22
C GLN A 43 2.27 19.36 -23.07
N GLU A 44 3.47 19.66 -22.58
CA GLU A 44 4.12 18.91 -21.50
C GLU A 44 3.24 18.81 -20.24
N SER A 45 2.53 19.88 -19.88
CA SER A 45 1.63 19.89 -18.72
C SER A 45 0.50 18.87 -18.80
N PHE A 46 0.00 18.55 -20.01
CA PHE A 46 -1.03 17.53 -20.19
C PHE A 46 -0.48 16.13 -19.90
N TYR A 47 0.70 15.82 -20.41
CA TYR A 47 1.33 14.50 -20.21
C TYR A 47 1.91 14.30 -18.80
N LEU A 48 2.21 15.40 -18.09
CA LEU A 48 2.64 15.37 -16.69
C LEU A 48 1.47 15.31 -15.71
N ASP A 49 0.24 15.60 -16.14
CA ASP A 49 -0.93 15.52 -15.29
C ASP A 49 -1.24 14.05 -14.97
N ARG A 50 -1.26 13.73 -13.66
CA ARG A 50 -1.57 12.40 -13.14
C ARG A 50 -2.95 11.87 -13.53
N HIS A 51 -3.87 12.73 -13.94
CA HIS A 51 -5.19 12.30 -14.44
C HIS A 51 -5.10 11.70 -15.85
N ASN A 52 -3.93 11.77 -16.49
CA ASN A 52 -3.67 11.30 -17.84
C ASN A 52 -2.67 10.14 -17.83
N LEU A 53 -3.16 8.93 -18.13
CA LEU A 53 -2.32 7.75 -18.35
C LEU A 53 -1.98 7.66 -19.83
N THR A 54 -0.76 8.04 -20.19
CA THR A 54 -0.25 7.93 -21.57
C THR A 54 0.55 6.65 -21.76
N TYR A 55 0.09 5.81 -22.68
CA TYR A 55 0.76 4.61 -23.16
C TYR A 55 1.42 4.88 -24.51
N VAL A 56 2.60 4.31 -24.71
CA VAL A 56 3.37 4.42 -25.94
C VAL A 56 3.71 3.05 -26.50
N ALA A 57 3.80 2.97 -27.83
CA ALA A 57 4.37 1.81 -28.53
C ALA A 57 5.74 2.20 -29.10
N LEU A 58 6.74 1.35 -28.87
CA LEU A 58 8.12 1.59 -29.32
C LEU A 58 8.63 0.49 -30.25
N GLU A 59 9.36 0.93 -31.28
CA GLU A 59 10.19 0.08 -32.13
C GLU A 59 11.63 0.60 -32.09
N ASN A 60 12.58 -0.22 -31.64
CA ASN A 60 13.99 0.14 -31.49
C ASN A 60 14.19 1.47 -30.73
N ASP A 61 13.56 1.59 -29.55
CA ASP A 61 13.56 2.78 -28.67
C ASP A 61 12.95 4.05 -29.26
N GLN A 62 12.36 3.98 -30.46
CA GLN A 62 11.61 5.09 -31.05
C GLN A 62 10.11 4.93 -30.77
N ILE A 63 9.48 5.98 -30.24
CA ILE A 63 8.03 6.03 -30.07
C ILE A 63 7.36 6.15 -31.45
N VAL A 64 6.48 5.20 -31.76
CA VAL A 64 5.77 5.11 -33.06
C VAL A 64 4.26 5.26 -32.95
N ALA A 65 3.72 5.10 -31.73
CA ALA A 65 2.32 5.39 -31.43
C ALA A 65 2.13 5.76 -29.95
N MET A 66 1.01 6.40 -29.65
CA MET A 66 0.61 6.73 -28.29
C MET A 66 -0.90 6.68 -28.11
N ALA A 67 -1.36 6.40 -26.89
CA ALA A 67 -2.75 6.54 -26.47
C ALA A 67 -2.83 7.15 -25.06
N THR A 68 -3.76 8.06 -24.79
CA THR A 68 -3.92 8.68 -23.46
C THR A 68 -5.34 8.49 -22.93
N LEU A 69 -5.43 7.88 -21.76
CA LEU A 69 -6.65 7.81 -20.95
C LEU A 69 -6.67 8.97 -19.97
N SER A 70 -7.68 9.83 -20.07
CA SER A 70 -7.94 10.95 -19.16
C SER A 70 -9.17 10.69 -18.32
N ASN A 71 -9.21 11.26 -17.11
CA ASN A 71 -10.37 11.25 -16.22
C ASN A 71 -10.93 9.84 -15.97
N ASN A 72 -10.07 8.83 -15.96
CA ASN A 72 -10.38 7.41 -15.75
C ASN A 72 -11.24 6.72 -16.83
N ASN A 73 -11.86 7.44 -17.78
CA ASN A 73 -12.78 6.84 -18.74
C ASN A 73 -12.90 7.55 -20.11
N HIS A 74 -11.99 8.48 -20.42
CA HIS A 74 -11.98 9.19 -21.71
C HIS A 74 -10.67 8.96 -22.46
N LEU A 75 -10.75 8.38 -23.66
CA LEU A 75 -9.61 8.32 -24.58
C LEU A 75 -9.42 9.68 -25.23
N SER A 76 -8.52 10.50 -24.68
CA SER A 76 -8.30 11.87 -25.15
C SER A 76 -7.48 11.93 -26.44
N LEU A 77 -6.47 11.06 -26.58
CA LEU A 77 -5.56 11.05 -27.71
C LEU A 77 -5.23 9.60 -28.10
N LEU A 78 -5.21 9.31 -29.40
CA LEU A 78 -4.70 8.07 -29.97
C LEU A 78 -4.07 8.37 -31.33
N PHE A 79 -2.75 8.23 -31.44
CA PHE A 79 -1.99 8.60 -32.63
C PHE A 79 -1.01 7.49 -33.00
N VAL A 80 -0.92 7.18 -34.30
CA VAL A 80 0.00 6.20 -34.87
C VAL A 80 0.67 6.84 -36.09
N LEU A 81 2.00 6.77 -36.14
CA LEU A 81 2.76 7.23 -37.30
C LEU A 81 2.31 6.50 -38.57
N ASP A 82 2.20 7.21 -39.69
CA ASP A 82 1.69 6.69 -40.97
C ASP A 82 2.30 5.36 -41.41
N SER A 83 3.63 5.21 -41.29
CA SER A 83 4.34 3.99 -41.68
C SER A 83 3.99 2.77 -40.83
N TYR A 84 3.30 2.99 -39.70
CA TYR A 84 2.88 1.98 -38.73
C TYR A 84 1.36 1.82 -38.66
N GLN A 85 0.60 2.60 -39.43
CA GLN A 85 -0.84 2.42 -39.54
C GLN A 85 -1.16 1.07 -40.18
N HIS A 86 -2.32 0.51 -39.82
CA HIS A 86 -2.78 -0.82 -40.25
C HIS A 86 -1.96 -2.02 -39.74
N LEU A 87 -0.96 -1.82 -38.88
CA LEU A 87 -0.20 -2.90 -38.22
C LEU A 87 -0.84 -3.38 -36.89
N GLY A 88 -2.03 -2.90 -36.54
CA GLY A 88 -2.74 -3.27 -35.31
C GLY A 88 -2.26 -2.55 -34.04
N ILE A 89 -1.24 -1.68 -34.11
CA ILE A 89 -0.66 -0.99 -32.95
C ILE A 89 -1.70 -0.13 -32.21
N GLY A 90 -2.51 0.64 -32.95
CA GLY A 90 -3.56 1.47 -32.36
C GLY A 90 -4.64 0.64 -31.64
N ILE A 91 -4.99 -0.54 -32.17
CA ILE A 91 -5.91 -1.46 -31.50
C ILE A 91 -5.28 -2.00 -30.21
N LYS A 92 -3.98 -2.33 -30.23
CA LYS A 92 -3.32 -2.85 -29.04
C LYS A 92 -3.24 -1.83 -27.91
N LEU A 93 -2.95 -0.56 -28.22
CA LEU A 93 -2.99 0.52 -27.24
C LEU A 93 -4.41 0.76 -26.69
N LEU A 94 -5.41 0.68 -27.57
CA LEU A 94 -6.81 0.76 -27.18
C LEU A 94 -7.23 -0.38 -26.25
N GLU A 95 -6.77 -1.61 -26.49
CA GLU A 95 -7.00 -2.76 -25.60
C GLU A 95 -6.41 -2.54 -24.20
N ILE A 96 -5.20 -1.98 -24.10
CA ILE A 96 -4.57 -1.67 -22.80
C ILE A 96 -5.46 -0.68 -22.03
N ILE A 97 -5.85 0.43 -22.67
CA ILE A 97 -6.72 1.44 -22.05
C ILE A 97 -8.06 0.84 -21.65
N ASP A 98 -8.70 0.11 -22.56
CA ASP A 98 -10.01 -0.50 -22.31
C ASP A 98 -9.94 -1.47 -21.11
N ASN A 99 -8.87 -2.25 -20.99
CA ASN A 99 -8.68 -3.15 -19.85
C ASN A 99 -8.52 -2.42 -18.49
N LEU A 100 -8.16 -1.14 -18.47
CA LEU A 100 -8.03 -0.33 -17.25
C LEU A 100 -9.35 0.30 -16.80
N VAL A 101 -10.24 0.65 -17.73
CA VAL A 101 -11.46 1.38 -17.40
C VAL A 101 -12.48 0.47 -16.70
N LEU A 102 -13.10 0.99 -15.65
CA LEU A 102 -14.10 0.27 -14.85
C LEU A 102 -15.47 0.16 -15.54
N GLY A 103 -15.88 1.20 -16.26
CA GLY A 103 -17.15 1.29 -16.95
C GLY A 103 -16.97 1.53 -18.44
N ASP A 104 -17.83 2.38 -18.98
CA ASP A 104 -17.80 2.78 -20.39
C ASP A 104 -16.57 3.63 -20.71
N LEU A 105 -16.02 3.42 -21.91
CA LEU A 105 -14.91 4.21 -22.44
C LEU A 105 -15.43 5.17 -23.50
N SER A 106 -15.22 6.47 -23.30
CA SER A 106 -15.64 7.51 -24.24
C SER A 106 -14.47 8.00 -25.11
N VAL A 107 -14.77 8.52 -26.30
CA VAL A 107 -13.80 9.16 -27.18
C VAL A 107 -14.47 10.24 -28.03
N ASN A 108 -13.74 11.30 -28.33
CA ASN A 108 -14.10 12.29 -29.35
C ASN A 108 -13.31 11.98 -30.63
N SER A 109 -13.92 11.24 -31.55
CA SER A 109 -13.24 10.80 -32.77
C SER A 109 -13.16 11.93 -33.79
N GLY A 110 -11.97 12.15 -34.34
CA GLY A 110 -11.83 12.91 -35.60
C GLY A 110 -12.61 12.25 -36.75
N ILE A 111 -12.87 13.01 -37.81
CA ILE A 111 -13.74 12.60 -38.93
C ILE A 111 -13.21 11.34 -39.60
N GLU A 112 -11.91 11.32 -39.93
CA GLU A 112 -11.26 10.17 -40.59
C GLU A 112 -11.13 8.93 -39.69
N ALA A 113 -11.10 9.12 -38.36
CA ALA A 113 -10.92 8.04 -37.39
C ALA A 113 -12.23 7.34 -36.98
N LYS A 114 -13.39 7.87 -37.39
CA LYS A 114 -14.70 7.34 -36.96
C LYS A 114 -14.85 5.84 -37.24
N ASP A 115 -14.49 5.41 -38.45
CA ASP A 115 -14.65 4.02 -38.87
C ASP A 115 -13.70 3.07 -38.13
N PHE A 116 -12.55 3.57 -37.65
CA PHE A 116 -11.66 2.82 -36.77
C PHE A 116 -12.34 2.52 -35.43
N TYR A 117 -12.94 3.52 -34.79
CA TYR A 117 -13.62 3.33 -33.51
C TYR A 117 -14.89 2.49 -33.63
N LEU A 118 -15.67 2.64 -34.71
CA LEU A 118 -16.82 1.77 -34.99
C LEU A 118 -16.39 0.30 -35.05
N LYS A 119 -15.29 -0.01 -35.76
CA LYS A 119 -14.74 -1.37 -35.82
C LYS A 119 -14.19 -1.87 -34.48
N ALA A 120 -13.74 -0.96 -33.63
CA ALA A 120 -13.28 -1.27 -32.27
C ALA A 120 -14.42 -1.43 -31.24
N GLY A 121 -15.68 -1.35 -31.69
CA GLY A 121 -16.87 -1.57 -30.87
C GLY A 121 -17.42 -0.32 -30.18
N PHE A 122 -17.01 0.87 -30.62
CA PHE A 122 -17.63 2.11 -30.19
C PHE A 122 -18.92 2.39 -30.96
N GLU A 123 -19.88 3.03 -30.29
CA GLU A 123 -21.14 3.50 -30.86
C GLU A 123 -21.16 5.03 -30.85
N LEU A 124 -21.82 5.65 -31.83
CA LEU A 124 -22.09 7.09 -31.82
C LEU A 124 -23.07 7.43 -30.70
N THR A 125 -22.75 8.45 -29.90
CA THR A 125 -23.68 8.99 -28.89
C THR A 125 -24.41 10.23 -29.39
N ASP A 126 -23.87 10.91 -30.39
CA ASP A 126 -24.47 12.07 -31.07
C ASP A 126 -23.98 12.16 -32.53
N ASN A 127 -24.50 13.13 -33.26
CA ASN A 127 -24.03 13.53 -34.59
C ASN A 127 -22.67 14.25 -34.52
N LEU A 128 -22.15 14.68 -35.67
CA LEU A 128 -20.92 15.49 -35.75
C LEU A 128 -21.10 16.80 -34.97
N ILE A 129 -20.22 17.07 -34.01
CA ILE A 129 -20.22 18.27 -33.18
C ILE A 129 -19.03 19.16 -33.57
N LYS A 130 -19.26 20.49 -33.57
CA LYS A 130 -18.20 21.49 -33.56
C LYS A 130 -18.16 22.18 -32.20
N LYS A 131 -17.03 22.09 -31.50
CA LYS A 131 -16.81 22.77 -30.22
C LYS A 131 -15.38 23.32 -30.18
N ASP A 132 -15.23 24.58 -29.80
CA ASP A 132 -13.93 25.27 -29.69
C ASP A 132 -13.07 25.13 -30.98
N GLY A 133 -13.73 25.21 -32.14
CA GLY A 133 -13.11 25.05 -33.46
C GLY A 133 -12.82 23.61 -33.90
N ILE A 134 -12.97 22.62 -33.01
CA ILE A 134 -12.70 21.19 -33.24
C ILE A 134 -13.97 20.47 -33.72
N LEU A 135 -13.87 19.75 -34.83
CA LEU A 135 -14.91 18.86 -35.34
C LEU A 135 -14.66 17.41 -34.91
N TYR A 136 -15.64 16.78 -34.28
CA TYR A 136 -15.54 15.39 -33.83
C TYR A 136 -16.88 14.68 -33.70
N TYR A 137 -16.84 13.34 -33.73
CA TYR A 137 -17.95 12.46 -33.38
C TYR A 137 -17.78 11.99 -31.92
N PRO A 138 -18.72 12.30 -31.02
CA PRO A 138 -18.70 11.72 -29.68
C PRO A 138 -19.12 10.24 -29.78
N MET A 139 -18.32 9.38 -29.17
CA MET A 139 -18.51 7.94 -29.23
C MET A 139 -18.27 7.30 -27.87
N VAL A 140 -18.92 6.15 -27.64
CA VAL A 140 -18.77 5.37 -26.41
C VAL A 140 -18.65 3.88 -26.73
N LYS A 141 -17.71 3.21 -26.08
CA LYS A 141 -17.66 1.75 -25.99
C LYS A 141 -18.30 1.35 -24.67
N LYS A 142 -19.50 0.79 -24.75
CA LYS A 142 -20.23 0.32 -23.57
C LYS A 142 -19.54 -0.91 -22.99
N ARG A 143 -19.44 -0.96 -21.67
CA ARG A 143 -18.87 -2.10 -20.96
C ARG A 143 -19.97 -2.91 -20.29
N GLU A 144 -20.19 -4.11 -20.79
CA GLU A 144 -21.02 -5.10 -20.12
C GLU A 144 -20.22 -5.74 -18.99
N VAL A 145 -20.44 -5.28 -17.76
CA VAL A 145 -19.88 -5.92 -16.56
C VAL A 145 -20.86 -6.99 -16.08
N LYS A 146 -20.43 -8.24 -16.12
CA LYS A 146 -21.19 -9.35 -15.54
C LYS A 146 -21.25 -9.16 -14.02
N GLN A 147 -22.45 -8.97 -13.48
CA GLN A 147 -22.69 -8.88 -12.04
C GLN A 147 -22.59 -10.29 -11.44
N GLN A 148 -21.38 -10.69 -11.02
CA GLN A 148 -21.12 -11.96 -10.35
C GLN A 148 -21.34 -11.87 -8.83
N PHE A 149 -21.13 -10.68 -8.26
CA PHE A 149 -21.26 -10.39 -6.84
C PHE A 149 -22.28 -9.28 -6.63
N GLU A 150 -23.22 -9.48 -5.70
CA GLU A 150 -24.25 -8.51 -5.32
C GLU A 150 -23.83 -7.66 -4.13
N ASN A 151 -22.95 -8.19 -3.26
CA ASN A 151 -22.54 -7.55 -2.03
C ASN A 151 -21.09 -7.91 -1.66
N TYR A 152 -20.55 -7.19 -0.67
CA TYR A 152 -19.17 -7.32 -0.22
C TYR A 152 -18.85 -8.69 0.40
N ASP A 153 -19.79 -9.32 1.11
CA ASP A 153 -19.56 -10.62 1.73
C ASP A 153 -19.23 -11.70 0.69
N GLN A 154 -19.94 -11.70 -0.44
CA GLN A 154 -19.65 -12.61 -1.56
C GLN A 154 -18.27 -12.35 -2.19
N VAL A 155 -17.85 -11.07 -2.27
CA VAL A 155 -16.52 -10.71 -2.76
C VAL A 155 -15.43 -11.26 -1.82
N ILE A 156 -15.62 -11.10 -0.51
CA ILE A 156 -14.66 -11.61 0.47
C ILE A 156 -14.63 -13.13 0.52
N GLU A 157 -15.76 -13.81 0.38
CA GLU A 157 -15.82 -15.26 0.25
C GLU A 157 -15.02 -15.72 -0.98
N PHE A 158 -15.21 -15.05 -2.13
CA PHE A 158 -14.44 -15.33 -3.34
C PHE A 158 -12.94 -15.10 -3.16
N ILE A 159 -12.54 -13.95 -2.62
CA ILE A 159 -11.14 -13.61 -2.36
C ILE A 159 -10.51 -14.63 -1.41
N ASN A 160 -11.24 -15.03 -0.35
CA ASN A 160 -10.76 -16.01 0.62
C ASN A 160 -10.66 -17.43 0.05
N SER A 161 -11.42 -17.74 -1.01
CA SER A 161 -11.35 -19.03 -1.70
C SER A 161 -10.13 -19.15 -2.64
N GLN A 162 -9.46 -18.05 -2.98
CA GLN A 162 -8.30 -18.07 -3.85
C GLN A 162 -7.09 -18.72 -3.17
N LYS A 163 -6.26 -19.39 -3.98
CA LYS A 163 -5.04 -20.06 -3.49
C LYS A 163 -4.06 -19.04 -2.94
N ASP A 164 -3.42 -19.39 -1.85
CA ASP A 164 -2.25 -18.65 -1.36
C ASP A 164 -1.01 -19.01 -2.19
N ARG A 165 -0.30 -18.00 -2.69
CA ARG A 165 0.84 -18.13 -3.61
C ARG A 165 2.09 -17.41 -3.11
N VAL A 166 2.37 -17.50 -1.81
CA VAL A 166 3.55 -16.89 -1.15
C VAL A 166 4.89 -17.11 -1.88
N TYR A 167 5.03 -18.14 -2.71
CA TYR A 167 6.29 -18.56 -3.34
C TYR A 167 6.50 -18.08 -4.79
N SER A 168 5.57 -17.33 -5.41
CA SER A 168 5.76 -16.81 -6.78
C SER A 168 4.97 -15.52 -7.00
N LEU A 169 5.54 -14.64 -7.81
CA LEU A 169 4.95 -13.35 -8.21
C LEU A 169 4.71 -13.27 -9.74
N ASP A 170 4.98 -14.36 -10.48
CA ASP A 170 5.09 -14.32 -11.95
C ASP A 170 3.73 -14.10 -12.62
N ASN A 171 2.67 -14.72 -12.09
CA ASN A 171 1.32 -14.56 -12.62
C ASN A 171 0.82 -13.13 -12.43
N PHE A 172 1.05 -12.54 -11.26
CA PHE A 172 0.65 -11.17 -10.99
C PHE A 172 1.47 -10.15 -11.78
N LYS A 173 2.79 -10.36 -11.91
CA LYS A 173 3.62 -9.54 -12.82
C LYS A 173 3.12 -9.59 -14.26
N ARG A 174 2.85 -10.78 -14.80
CA ARG A 174 2.32 -10.92 -16.17
C ARG A 174 0.96 -10.25 -16.31
N TYR A 175 0.09 -10.38 -15.32
CA TYR A 175 -1.21 -9.71 -15.31
C TYR A 175 -1.09 -8.19 -15.33
N MET A 176 -0.23 -7.61 -14.48
CA MET A 176 0.01 -6.17 -14.46
C MET A 176 0.67 -5.69 -15.74
N ASP A 177 1.58 -6.48 -16.32
CA ASP A 177 2.24 -6.16 -17.60
C ASP A 177 1.25 -6.12 -18.78
N ASP A 178 0.34 -7.10 -18.85
CA ASP A 178 -0.74 -7.11 -19.86
C ASP A 178 -1.75 -5.96 -19.67
N LEU A 179 -1.84 -5.39 -18.47
CA LEU A 179 -2.57 -4.15 -18.17
C LEU A 179 -1.76 -2.87 -18.44
N GLY A 180 -0.52 -2.99 -18.92
CA GLY A 180 0.36 -1.86 -19.19
C GLY A 180 1.10 -1.32 -17.97
N ASN A 181 1.17 -2.06 -16.87
CA ASN A 181 1.81 -1.66 -15.62
C ASN A 181 1.28 -0.32 -15.05
N PRO A 182 -0.04 -0.17 -14.84
CA PRO A 182 -0.64 1.08 -14.38
C PRO A 182 -0.09 1.55 -13.02
N GLN A 183 0.39 0.64 -12.18
CA GLN A 183 0.96 0.94 -10.87
C GLN A 183 2.18 1.88 -10.92
N LEU A 184 2.85 2.00 -12.08
CA LEU A 184 4.05 2.81 -12.24
C LEU A 184 3.78 4.31 -12.29
N ILE A 185 2.52 4.74 -12.39
CA ILE A 185 2.13 6.16 -12.29
C ILE A 185 2.10 6.66 -10.84
N LEU A 186 2.02 5.75 -9.86
CA LEU A 186 1.89 6.12 -8.45
C LEU A 186 3.23 6.58 -7.88
N ASP A 187 3.28 7.82 -7.41
CA ASP A 187 4.35 8.28 -6.51
C ASP A 187 4.18 7.56 -5.17
N CYS A 188 5.10 6.63 -4.87
CA CYS A 188 4.92 5.72 -3.73
C CYS A 188 6.15 5.52 -2.85
N ILE A 189 5.91 5.06 -1.62
CA ILE A 189 6.91 4.64 -0.64
C ILE A 189 6.65 3.18 -0.31
N HIS A 190 7.71 2.36 -0.27
CA HIS A 190 7.59 0.92 -0.03
C HIS A 190 8.25 0.53 1.30
N ILE A 191 7.49 -0.04 2.23
CA ILE A 191 7.93 -0.28 3.61
C ILE A 191 7.89 -1.77 3.93
N GLY A 192 9.09 -2.36 4.03
CA GLY A 192 9.34 -3.71 4.51
C GLY A 192 9.86 -3.75 5.96
N GLY A 193 10.17 -4.96 6.42
CA GLY A 193 10.68 -5.21 7.77
C GLY A 193 9.91 -6.28 8.54
N THR A 194 10.40 -6.64 9.73
CA THR A 194 9.71 -7.60 10.62
C THR A 194 8.68 -6.86 11.46
N ASN A 195 9.11 -5.96 12.35
CA ASN A 195 8.22 -5.22 13.25
C ASN A 195 8.21 -3.71 12.93
N GLY A 196 7.10 -3.02 13.22
CA GLY A 196 7.02 -1.55 13.12
C GLY A 196 6.70 -0.98 11.73
N LYS A 197 6.43 -1.84 10.73
CA LYS A 197 6.02 -1.44 9.36
C LYS A 197 4.80 -0.51 9.36
N GLY A 198 3.64 -1.01 9.79
CA GLY A 198 2.42 -0.20 9.91
C GLY A 198 2.57 1.07 10.78
N SER A 199 3.38 1.05 11.84
CA SER A 199 3.64 2.26 12.63
C SER A 199 4.49 3.29 11.87
N THR A 200 5.51 2.85 11.13
CA THR A 200 6.32 3.71 10.26
C THR A 200 5.46 4.31 9.14
N THR A 201 4.61 3.48 8.50
CA THR A 201 3.59 3.93 7.54
C THR A 201 2.71 5.01 8.14
N ASN A 202 2.22 4.81 9.37
CA ASN A 202 1.34 5.76 10.04
C ASN A 202 2.01 7.11 10.32
N TYR A 203 3.25 7.13 10.82
CA TYR A 203 4.00 8.37 11.04
C TYR A 203 4.21 9.16 9.76
N ILE A 204 4.64 8.50 8.68
CA ILE A 204 4.83 9.16 7.37
C ILE A 204 3.48 9.70 6.86
N LYS A 205 2.43 8.87 6.91
CA LYS A 205 1.08 9.23 6.48
C LYS A 205 0.55 10.45 7.25
N GLU A 206 0.67 10.50 8.56
CA GLU A 206 0.14 11.62 9.36
C GLU A 206 0.86 12.94 9.07
N VAL A 207 2.18 12.94 8.92
CA VAL A 207 2.92 14.16 8.54
C VAL A 207 2.51 14.65 7.15
N LEU A 208 2.41 13.74 6.17
CA LEU A 208 1.99 14.10 4.81
C LEU A 208 0.53 14.56 4.77
N LYS A 209 -0.36 13.89 5.49
CA LYS A 209 -1.77 14.29 5.62
C LYS A 209 -1.89 15.68 6.26
N GLN A 210 -1.09 15.94 7.30
CA GLN A 210 -1.03 17.24 7.96
C GLN A 210 -0.56 18.35 6.99
N ALA A 211 0.40 18.04 6.12
CA ALA A 211 0.88 18.92 5.06
C ALA A 211 -0.09 19.06 3.86
N GLY A 212 -1.29 18.48 3.94
CA GLY A 212 -2.36 18.63 2.94
C GLY A 212 -2.34 17.60 1.80
N TYR A 213 -1.47 16.59 1.86
CA TYR A 213 -1.47 15.52 0.86
C TYR A 213 -2.68 14.61 1.02
N ARG A 214 -3.20 14.14 -0.12
CA ARG A 214 -4.09 12.99 -0.24
C ARG A 214 -3.25 11.72 -0.21
N VAL A 215 -3.08 11.16 0.98
CA VAL A 215 -2.22 9.99 1.21
C VAL A 215 -3.04 8.72 1.18
N ALA A 216 -2.62 7.78 0.34
CA ALA A 216 -3.11 6.42 0.33
C ALA A 216 -2.20 5.49 1.14
N THR A 217 -2.78 4.51 1.82
CA THR A 217 -2.02 3.46 2.51
C THR A 217 -2.58 2.08 2.22
N PHE A 218 -1.70 1.15 1.88
CA PHE A 218 -1.97 -0.28 1.91
C PHE A 218 -1.23 -0.90 3.09
N THR A 219 -1.94 -1.45 4.08
CA THR A 219 -1.37 -1.98 5.34
C THR A 219 -1.86 -3.39 5.62
N SER A 220 -1.11 -4.19 6.37
CA SER A 220 -1.56 -5.54 6.76
C SER A 220 -1.02 -5.96 8.14
N PRO A 221 -1.68 -6.92 8.83
CA PRO A 221 -3.02 -7.46 8.56
C PRO A 221 -4.14 -6.45 8.89
N ALA A 222 -5.37 -6.78 8.48
CA ALA A 222 -6.56 -6.03 8.86
C ALA A 222 -6.78 -6.02 10.38
N LEU A 223 -7.20 -4.88 10.94
CA LEU A 223 -7.56 -4.77 12.36
C LEU A 223 -9.08 -4.81 12.57
N TYR A 224 -9.87 -4.24 11.64
CA TYR A 224 -11.33 -4.18 11.77
C TYR A 224 -12.04 -5.10 10.77
N SER A 225 -11.79 -4.89 9.48
CA SER A 225 -12.35 -5.64 8.36
C SER A 225 -11.36 -5.56 7.20
N ARG A 226 -11.49 -6.40 6.18
CA ARG A 226 -10.63 -6.31 4.98
C ARG A 226 -10.75 -4.99 4.21
N LEU A 227 -11.71 -4.13 4.53
CA LEU A 227 -11.76 -2.77 3.99
C LEU A 227 -10.65 -1.90 4.56
N ASP A 228 -10.25 -2.14 5.80
CA ASP A 228 -9.33 -1.25 6.49
C ASP A 228 -7.91 -1.35 5.91
N ILE A 229 -7.53 -2.44 5.25
CA ILE A 229 -6.18 -2.55 4.67
C ILE A 229 -5.92 -1.54 3.54
N ILE A 230 -6.96 -0.96 2.93
CA ILE A 230 -6.88 0.04 1.86
C ILE A 230 -7.51 1.35 2.36
N ARG A 231 -6.71 2.42 2.49
CA ARG A 231 -7.20 3.72 2.99
C ARG A 231 -6.74 4.90 2.16
N ILE A 232 -7.55 5.97 2.15
CA ILE A 232 -7.16 7.32 1.69
C ILE A 232 -7.49 8.30 2.82
N ASN A 233 -6.50 9.01 3.38
CA ASN A 233 -6.66 9.93 4.51
C ASN A 233 -7.55 9.33 5.63
N ASP A 234 -7.22 8.11 6.06
CA ASP A 234 -7.91 7.31 7.08
C ASP A 234 -9.28 6.73 6.70
N GLN A 235 -9.87 7.14 5.57
CA GLN A 235 -11.11 6.55 5.08
C GLN A 235 -10.83 5.21 4.43
N PHE A 236 -11.51 4.16 4.88
CA PHE A 236 -11.40 2.82 4.31
C PHE A 236 -12.06 2.81 2.93
N ILE A 237 -11.60 1.92 2.05
CA ILE A 237 -12.38 1.59 0.85
C ILE A 237 -13.77 1.10 1.25
N ASP A 238 -14.82 1.47 0.51
CA ASP A 238 -16.18 1.05 0.82
C ASP A 238 -16.60 -0.24 0.09
N ASP A 239 -17.64 -0.89 0.62
CA ASP A 239 -18.21 -2.14 0.09
C ASP A 239 -18.58 -2.06 -1.39
N LYS A 240 -19.21 -0.95 -1.81
CA LYS A 240 -19.69 -0.79 -3.20
C LYS A 240 -18.51 -0.71 -4.15
N THR A 241 -17.47 0.00 -3.74
CA THR A 241 -16.22 0.11 -4.48
C THR A 241 -15.53 -1.25 -4.61
N MET A 242 -15.45 -2.05 -3.53
CA MET A 242 -14.94 -3.42 -3.59
C MET A 242 -15.72 -4.30 -4.59
N VAL A 243 -17.05 -4.27 -4.54
CA VAL A 243 -17.92 -5.02 -5.46
C VAL A 243 -17.73 -4.56 -6.91
N LYS A 244 -17.60 -3.25 -7.14
CA LYS A 244 -17.33 -2.67 -8.47
C LYS A 244 -16.03 -3.23 -9.07
N TYR A 245 -14.94 -3.23 -8.32
CA TYR A 245 -13.67 -3.82 -8.78
C TYR A 245 -13.78 -5.33 -9.00
N ALA A 246 -14.41 -6.05 -8.07
CA ALA A 246 -14.55 -7.49 -8.18
C ALA A 246 -15.31 -7.90 -9.44
N ASN A 247 -16.49 -7.34 -9.68
CA ASN A 247 -17.27 -7.64 -10.87
C ASN A 247 -16.55 -7.25 -12.17
N ARG A 248 -15.72 -6.20 -12.13
CA ARG A 248 -14.97 -5.76 -13.30
C ARG A 248 -13.82 -6.71 -13.67
N TYR A 249 -13.14 -7.29 -12.69
CA TYR A 249 -11.85 -7.94 -12.92
C TYR A 249 -11.82 -9.44 -12.59
N VAL A 250 -12.87 -10.00 -11.98
CA VAL A 250 -12.94 -11.41 -11.57
C VAL A 250 -12.56 -12.40 -12.67
N ASP A 251 -13.04 -12.20 -13.90
CA ASP A 251 -12.73 -13.10 -15.02
C ASP A 251 -11.24 -13.06 -15.39
N LEU A 252 -10.59 -11.89 -15.25
CA LEU A 252 -9.16 -11.74 -15.44
C LEU A 252 -8.38 -12.35 -14.27
N TRP A 253 -8.80 -12.12 -13.02
CA TRP A 253 -8.14 -12.73 -11.87
C TRP A 253 -8.17 -14.26 -11.94
N LEU A 254 -9.30 -14.86 -12.35
CA LEU A 254 -9.42 -16.29 -12.57
C LEU A 254 -8.53 -16.77 -13.73
N LYS A 255 -8.50 -16.05 -14.86
CA LYS A 255 -7.66 -16.39 -16.01
C LYS A 255 -6.17 -16.42 -15.67
N TYR A 256 -5.69 -15.47 -14.87
CA TYR A 256 -4.28 -15.40 -14.47
C TYR A 256 -3.99 -16.16 -13.16
N GLU A 257 -5.01 -16.74 -12.53
CA GLU A 257 -4.93 -17.42 -11.25
C GLU A 257 -4.30 -16.55 -10.13
N ILE A 258 -4.77 -15.31 -10.04
CA ILE A 258 -4.29 -14.31 -9.07
C ILE A 258 -4.71 -14.72 -7.65
N SER A 259 -3.78 -14.68 -6.71
CA SER A 259 -4.00 -15.05 -5.31
C SER A 259 -4.79 -13.99 -4.53
N MET A 260 -5.25 -14.38 -3.34
CA MET A 260 -5.98 -13.50 -2.41
C MET A 260 -5.26 -12.16 -2.18
N PHE A 261 -3.98 -12.19 -1.80
CA PHE A 261 -3.22 -10.98 -1.47
C PHE A 261 -2.89 -10.15 -2.71
N GLU A 262 -2.65 -10.79 -3.86
CA GLU A 262 -2.43 -10.09 -5.13
C GLU A 262 -3.70 -9.37 -5.62
N ILE A 263 -4.89 -9.94 -5.40
CA ILE A 263 -6.17 -9.24 -5.65
C ILE A 263 -6.29 -8.00 -4.77
N GLU A 264 -5.97 -8.09 -3.48
CA GLU A 264 -6.04 -6.95 -2.55
C GLU A 264 -5.08 -5.84 -2.97
N VAL A 265 -3.83 -6.17 -3.34
CA VAL A 265 -2.85 -5.21 -3.84
C VAL A 265 -3.31 -4.58 -5.15
N PHE A 266 -3.87 -5.38 -6.06
CA PHE A 266 -4.43 -4.87 -7.32
C PHE A 266 -5.55 -3.87 -7.10
N ILE A 267 -6.54 -4.21 -6.25
CA ILE A 267 -7.65 -3.30 -5.92
C ILE A 267 -7.10 -2.01 -5.32
N ALA A 268 -6.13 -2.09 -4.40
CA ALA A 268 -5.49 -0.91 -3.81
C ALA A 268 -4.88 0.00 -4.87
N ILE A 269 -4.09 -0.56 -5.80
CA ILE A 269 -3.47 0.19 -6.89
C ILE A 269 -4.52 0.90 -7.75
N MET A 270 -5.53 0.17 -8.22
CA MET A 270 -6.56 0.75 -9.09
C MET A 270 -7.35 1.82 -8.35
N TYR A 271 -7.66 1.59 -7.07
CA TYR A 271 -8.35 2.56 -6.22
C TYR A 271 -7.54 3.83 -5.99
N PHE A 272 -6.23 3.72 -5.76
CA PHE A 272 -5.35 4.87 -5.58
C PHE A 272 -5.20 5.68 -6.87
N ILE A 273 -5.12 5.03 -8.03
CA ILE A 273 -5.07 5.68 -9.34
C ILE A 273 -6.38 6.42 -9.64
N GLU A 274 -7.54 5.75 -9.53
CA GLU A 274 -8.85 6.36 -9.83
C GLU A 274 -9.12 7.60 -8.94
N ASN A 275 -8.57 7.59 -7.72
CA ASN A 275 -8.70 8.66 -6.75
C ASN A 275 -7.59 9.72 -6.82
N ASN A 276 -6.65 9.65 -7.77
CA ASN A 276 -5.60 10.67 -7.97
C ASN A 276 -4.89 11.04 -6.67
N VAL A 277 -4.46 10.03 -5.91
CA VAL A 277 -3.73 10.26 -4.66
C VAL A 277 -2.41 10.97 -4.94
N ASP A 278 -1.95 11.78 -3.99
CA ASP A 278 -0.66 12.46 -4.12
C ASP A 278 0.49 11.49 -3.82
N ILE A 279 0.33 10.65 -2.79
CA ILE A 279 1.35 9.68 -2.36
C ILE A 279 0.66 8.39 -1.93
N ALA A 280 1.18 7.24 -2.38
CA ALA A 280 0.76 5.93 -1.92
C ALA A 280 1.84 5.26 -1.07
N ILE A 281 1.50 4.74 0.10
CA ILE A 281 2.43 4.02 0.98
C ILE A 281 2.02 2.56 1.02
N PHE A 282 2.91 1.68 0.56
CA PHE A 282 2.68 0.24 0.56
C PHE A 282 3.50 -0.42 1.67
N GLU A 283 2.82 -1.05 2.62
CA GLU A 283 3.43 -1.99 3.56
C GLU A 283 3.52 -3.37 2.92
N VAL A 284 4.71 -3.95 2.95
CA VAL A 284 4.95 -5.34 2.54
C VAL A 284 4.18 -6.29 3.46
N GLY A 285 3.46 -7.26 2.88
CA GLY A 285 2.74 -8.29 3.64
C GLY A 285 3.70 -9.30 4.27
N LEU A 286 4.50 -9.98 3.45
CA LEU A 286 5.43 -11.01 3.88
C LEU A 286 6.74 -10.95 3.09
N GLY A 287 7.87 -11.00 3.81
CA GLY A 287 9.18 -10.98 3.16
C GLY A 287 9.47 -9.64 2.49
N GLY A 288 9.62 -9.66 1.16
CA GLY A 288 9.79 -8.48 0.29
C GLY A 288 9.95 -8.88 -1.17
N LEU A 289 10.89 -9.78 -1.47
CA LEU A 289 11.25 -10.19 -2.84
C LEU A 289 10.06 -10.69 -3.68
N LEU A 290 9.24 -11.56 -3.09
CA LEU A 290 8.09 -12.19 -3.76
C LEU A 290 6.75 -11.65 -3.27
N ASP A 291 6.76 -10.57 -2.48
CA ASP A 291 5.54 -9.95 -1.99
C ASP A 291 4.78 -9.30 -3.14
N ALA A 292 3.44 -9.39 -3.12
CA ALA A 292 2.60 -8.80 -4.16
C ALA A 292 2.82 -7.30 -4.34
N THR A 293 3.17 -6.57 -3.27
CA THR A 293 3.47 -5.13 -3.36
C THR A 293 4.77 -4.83 -4.13
N ASN A 294 5.65 -5.82 -4.36
CA ASN A 294 6.94 -5.63 -5.03
C ASN A 294 6.85 -5.41 -6.55
N ILE A 295 5.66 -5.14 -7.09
CA ILE A 295 5.43 -4.71 -8.48
C ILE A 295 5.51 -3.19 -8.68
N ILE A 296 5.55 -2.41 -7.58
CA ILE A 296 5.62 -0.95 -7.63
C ILE A 296 7.06 -0.45 -7.84
N LYS A 297 7.20 0.83 -8.20
CA LYS A 297 8.48 1.52 -8.28
C LYS A 297 8.48 2.71 -7.30
N PRO A 298 9.01 2.54 -6.08
CA PRO A 298 8.91 3.58 -5.07
C PRO A 298 9.94 4.70 -5.28
N MET A 299 9.65 5.87 -4.71
CA MET A 299 10.57 6.99 -4.52
C MET A 299 11.66 6.67 -3.48
N LEU A 300 11.31 5.83 -2.50
CA LEU A 300 12.19 5.36 -1.44
C LEU A 300 11.71 3.99 -0.95
N ALA A 301 12.63 3.04 -0.87
CA ALA A 301 12.37 1.76 -0.22
C ALA A 301 12.88 1.80 1.23
N ILE A 302 12.09 1.27 2.17
CA ILE A 302 12.36 1.35 3.60
C ILE A 302 12.30 -0.04 4.21
N ASN A 303 13.21 -0.37 5.12
CA ASN A 303 13.12 -1.55 5.96
C ASN A 303 13.24 -1.19 7.44
N THR A 304 12.24 -1.56 8.23
CA THR A 304 12.22 -1.18 9.64
C THR A 304 13.32 -1.88 10.46
N ASN A 305 13.26 -3.20 10.53
CA ASN A 305 14.20 -4.07 11.24
C ASN A 305 14.05 -5.51 10.74
N ILE A 306 14.98 -6.37 11.17
CA ILE A 306 15.03 -7.80 10.92
C ILE A 306 14.90 -8.52 12.25
N GLY A 307 13.91 -9.39 12.34
CA GLY A 307 13.64 -10.31 13.45
C GLY A 307 13.32 -11.71 12.93
N LEU A 308 13.45 -12.73 13.78
CA LEU A 308 13.15 -14.12 13.44
C LEU A 308 11.64 -14.32 13.39
N ASP A 309 11.06 -14.13 12.21
CA ASP A 309 9.63 -14.28 11.97
C ASP A 309 9.39 -14.90 10.60
N HIS A 310 8.36 -15.74 10.49
CA HIS A 310 8.03 -16.50 9.28
C HIS A 310 9.21 -17.33 8.75
N VAL A 311 9.95 -17.99 9.64
CA VAL A 311 11.19 -18.72 9.31
C VAL A 311 11.00 -19.82 8.27
N ASP A 312 9.81 -20.44 8.22
CA ASP A 312 9.45 -21.47 7.23
C ASP A 312 9.41 -20.92 5.79
N TYR A 313 9.23 -19.61 5.63
CA TYR A 313 9.14 -18.94 4.33
C TYR A 313 10.39 -18.11 4.01
N LEU A 314 10.99 -17.48 5.03
CA LEU A 314 12.05 -16.48 4.85
C LEU A 314 13.46 -16.98 5.21
N GLY A 315 13.57 -18.17 5.81
CA GLY A 315 14.83 -18.75 6.28
C GLY A 315 14.98 -18.69 7.80
N HIS A 316 15.94 -19.46 8.31
CA HIS A 316 16.13 -19.67 9.76
C HIS A 316 17.18 -18.75 10.41
N ASP A 317 17.76 -17.82 9.65
CA ASP A 317 18.77 -16.88 10.13
C ASP A 317 18.49 -15.43 9.68
N TYR A 318 19.14 -14.49 10.35
CA TYR A 318 18.94 -13.06 10.10
C TYR A 318 19.39 -12.65 8.69
N GLN A 319 20.45 -13.23 8.14
CA GLN A 319 20.96 -12.91 6.81
C GLN A 319 19.97 -13.30 5.70
N SER A 320 19.37 -14.49 5.80
CA SER A 320 18.38 -15.01 4.84
C SER A 320 17.12 -14.14 4.84
N ILE A 321 16.64 -13.78 6.04
CA ILE A 321 15.49 -12.89 6.20
C ILE A 321 15.83 -11.49 5.65
N ALA A 322 17.01 -10.95 5.97
CA ALA A 322 17.47 -9.67 5.44
C ALA A 322 17.54 -9.69 3.90
N LEU A 323 18.08 -10.75 3.29
CA LEU A 323 18.18 -10.88 1.84
C LEU A 323 16.80 -10.87 1.18
N ASN A 324 15.84 -11.62 1.74
CA ASN A 324 14.48 -11.65 1.22
C ASN A 324 13.81 -10.26 1.32
N LYS A 325 13.93 -9.58 2.46
CA LYS A 325 13.36 -8.24 2.68
C LYS A 325 14.03 -7.15 1.86
N ALA A 326 15.32 -7.29 1.56
CA ALA A 326 16.05 -6.41 0.64
C ALA A 326 15.60 -6.55 -0.81
N GLY A 327 14.78 -7.56 -1.14
CA GLY A 327 14.21 -7.74 -2.48
C GLY A 327 13.28 -6.62 -2.95
N ILE A 328 12.93 -5.65 -2.08
CA ILE A 328 12.19 -4.44 -2.46
C ILE A 328 13.08 -3.33 -3.03
N VAL A 329 14.42 -3.46 -2.94
CA VAL A 329 15.36 -2.51 -3.56
C VAL A 329 15.19 -2.55 -5.07
N LYS A 330 15.07 -1.38 -5.70
CA LYS A 330 14.94 -1.20 -7.15
C LYS A 330 16.14 -0.43 -7.70
N ASP A 331 16.40 -0.59 -8.99
CA ASP A 331 17.53 0.07 -9.64
C ASP A 331 17.46 1.60 -9.49
N GLY A 332 18.51 2.18 -8.91
CA GLY A 332 18.64 3.61 -8.66
C GLY A 332 17.72 4.17 -7.59
N ILE A 333 17.00 3.32 -6.85
CA ILE A 333 16.13 3.73 -5.74
C ILE A 333 16.82 3.42 -4.42
N ASP A 334 17.11 4.47 -3.65
CA ASP A 334 17.78 4.38 -2.35
C ASP A 334 16.97 3.56 -1.34
N TYR A 335 17.68 2.98 -0.37
CA TYR A 335 17.14 2.07 0.63
C TYR A 335 17.47 2.56 2.03
N LEU A 336 16.45 2.89 2.81
CA LEU A 336 16.58 3.37 4.18
C LEU A 336 16.28 2.26 5.18
N THR A 337 17.13 2.10 6.19
CA THR A 337 16.91 1.07 7.22
C THR A 337 17.05 1.57 8.65
N GLY A 338 16.21 1.02 9.53
CA GLY A 338 16.33 1.13 10.99
C GLY A 338 17.08 -0.05 11.63
N GLU A 339 17.56 -1.00 10.83
CA GLU A 339 18.34 -2.15 11.32
C GLU A 339 19.75 -1.73 11.76
N THR A 340 20.28 -2.45 12.76
CA THR A 340 21.58 -2.18 13.37
C THR A 340 22.49 -3.42 13.42
N LYS A 341 21.96 -4.63 13.21
CA LYS A 341 22.73 -5.88 13.15
C LYS A 341 23.73 -5.85 11.99
N PRO A 342 25.05 -5.98 12.26
CA PRO A 342 26.07 -5.92 11.23
C PRO A 342 25.85 -6.90 10.07
N GLU A 343 25.42 -8.12 10.37
CA GLU A 343 25.17 -9.17 9.38
C GLU A 343 24.02 -8.85 8.42
N CYS A 344 22.98 -8.13 8.89
CA CYS A 344 21.90 -7.65 8.03
C CYS A 344 22.34 -6.45 7.20
N LEU A 345 23.09 -5.53 7.81
CA LEU A 345 23.59 -4.32 7.14
C LEU A 345 24.55 -4.66 5.99
N GLU A 346 25.37 -5.70 6.15
CA GLU A 346 26.24 -6.20 5.09
C GLU A 346 25.43 -6.71 3.88
N VAL A 347 24.38 -7.50 4.13
CA VAL A 347 23.46 -7.97 3.08
C VAL A 347 22.81 -6.79 2.35
N PHE A 348 22.28 -5.81 3.09
CA PHE A 348 21.65 -4.63 2.50
C PHE A 348 22.63 -3.82 1.65
N LYS A 349 23.87 -3.65 2.10
CA LYS A 349 24.91 -2.93 1.37
C LYS A 349 25.23 -3.59 0.03
N GLU A 350 25.36 -4.92 0.02
CA GLU A 350 25.63 -5.67 -1.21
C GLU A 350 24.44 -5.64 -2.18
N VAL A 351 23.20 -5.71 -1.70
CA VAL A 351 22.00 -5.57 -2.53
C VAL A 351 21.91 -4.16 -3.12
N CYS A 352 22.06 -3.11 -2.31
CA CYS A 352 22.04 -1.72 -2.78
C CYS A 352 23.11 -1.46 -3.85
N LYS A 353 24.33 -1.98 -3.65
CA LYS A 353 25.41 -1.88 -4.63
C LYS A 353 25.06 -2.52 -5.98
N LYS A 354 24.40 -3.68 -5.98
CA LYS A 354 23.95 -4.37 -7.21
C LYS A 354 22.90 -3.57 -7.98
N HIS A 355 22.04 -2.85 -7.26
CA HIS A 355 20.97 -2.03 -7.83
C HIS A 355 21.38 -0.56 -8.04
N HIS A 356 22.64 -0.20 -7.87
CA HIS A 356 23.11 1.19 -8.00
C HIS A 356 22.37 2.17 -7.06
N SER A 357 21.99 1.69 -5.88
CA SER A 357 21.26 2.42 -4.85
C SER A 357 22.16 2.71 -3.64
N GLN A 358 21.81 3.73 -2.87
CA GLN A 358 22.47 4.04 -1.59
C GLN A 358 21.76 3.36 -0.42
N LEU A 359 22.55 2.78 0.48
CA LEU A 359 22.06 2.34 1.79
C LEU A 359 22.11 3.52 2.76
N LEU A 360 20.94 3.94 3.24
CA LEU A 360 20.76 4.98 4.24
C LEU A 360 20.42 4.34 5.58
N GLN A 361 20.94 4.90 6.67
CA GLN A 361 20.68 4.44 8.03
C GLN A 361 20.20 5.60 8.89
N VAL A 362 19.30 5.29 9.82
CA VAL A 362 18.87 6.22 10.85
C VAL A 362 20.07 6.74 11.65
N GLN A 363 20.05 8.03 11.95
CA GLN A 363 21.08 8.67 12.76
C GLN A 363 20.88 8.34 14.27
N PRO A 364 21.89 8.61 15.12
CA PRO A 364 21.75 8.42 16.55
C PRO A 364 20.56 9.20 17.15
N ILE A 365 19.78 8.51 17.97
CA ILE A 365 18.67 9.09 18.75
C ILE A 365 19.22 9.51 20.12
N THR A 366 18.90 10.71 20.56
CA THR A 366 19.43 11.30 21.81
C THR A 366 18.31 11.83 22.70
N ASN A 367 18.63 12.21 23.94
CA ASN A 367 17.69 12.83 24.90
C ASN A 367 16.34 12.09 25.04
N ILE A 368 16.39 10.76 25.15
CA ILE A 368 15.20 9.93 25.31
C ILE A 368 14.57 10.17 26.68
N ILE A 369 13.27 10.45 26.69
CA ILE A 369 12.43 10.59 27.88
C ILE A 369 11.37 9.50 27.82
N ASP A 370 11.37 8.63 28.83
CA ASP A 370 10.33 7.63 29.04
C ASP A 370 9.26 8.18 29.99
N GLY A 371 8.03 8.33 29.51
CA GLY A 371 6.93 8.89 30.27
C GLY A 371 5.58 8.38 29.78
N ASN A 372 4.51 9.12 30.09
CA ASN A 372 3.19 8.87 29.51
C ASN A 372 3.20 9.14 27.99
N ASN A 373 3.96 10.15 27.59
CA ASN A 373 4.36 10.41 26.22
C ASN A 373 5.86 10.24 26.14
N VAL A 374 6.34 9.43 25.20
CA VAL A 374 7.77 9.31 24.94
C VAL A 374 8.25 10.51 24.14
N ALA A 375 9.43 11.00 24.47
CA ALA A 375 10.07 12.09 23.74
C ALA A 375 11.54 11.77 23.46
N TYR A 376 12.08 12.36 22.39
CA TYR A 376 13.47 12.18 22.01
C TYR A 376 13.93 13.33 21.11
N ARG A 377 15.25 13.49 20.99
CA ARG A 377 15.87 14.38 20.02
C ARG A 377 16.44 13.58 18.85
N TYR A 378 16.10 14.00 17.63
CA TYR A 378 16.63 13.44 16.40
C TYR A 378 17.06 14.55 15.45
N ARG A 379 18.34 14.55 15.07
CA ARG A 379 18.98 15.67 14.37
C ARG A 379 18.74 16.98 15.13
N ASN A 380 17.96 17.89 14.57
CA ASN A 380 17.63 19.20 15.15
C ASN A 380 16.20 19.28 15.69
N TYR A 381 15.45 18.18 15.67
CA TYR A 381 14.05 18.13 16.08
C TYR A 381 13.91 17.50 17.46
N ASP A 382 13.14 18.15 18.32
CA ASP A 382 12.66 17.58 19.58
C ASP A 382 11.25 17.02 19.31
N ILE A 383 11.13 15.70 19.37
CA ILE A 383 9.93 14.95 19.01
C ILE A 383 9.23 14.48 20.28
N ILE A 384 7.91 14.67 20.34
CA ILE A 384 7.02 14.11 21.36
C ILE A 384 6.01 13.24 20.64
N LEU A 385 5.85 12.00 21.08
CA LEU A 385 4.86 11.06 20.56
C LEU A 385 3.73 10.90 21.57
N ASP A 386 2.47 10.92 21.12
CA ASP A 386 1.29 10.64 21.97
C ASP A 386 1.13 9.13 22.21
N THR A 387 2.13 8.54 22.85
CA THR A 387 2.20 7.12 23.23
C THR A 387 3.26 6.90 24.31
N PRO A 388 3.04 5.97 25.26
CA PRO A 388 4.06 5.58 26.23
C PRO A 388 5.02 4.50 25.71
N ALA A 389 4.89 4.06 24.45
CA ALA A 389 5.67 2.97 23.88
C ALA A 389 7.08 3.40 23.43
N LEU A 390 8.11 2.97 24.16
CA LEU A 390 9.52 3.26 23.83
C LEU A 390 9.95 2.80 22.44
N TYR A 391 9.43 1.65 21.97
CA TYR A 391 9.80 1.15 20.64
C TYR A 391 9.33 2.06 19.50
N GLN A 392 8.32 2.90 19.73
CA GLN A 392 7.83 3.86 18.73
C GLN A 392 8.84 4.98 18.45
N ILE A 393 9.79 5.23 19.36
CA ILE A 393 10.91 6.16 19.11
C ILE A 393 11.70 5.72 17.87
N LYS A 394 12.00 4.42 17.73
CA LYS A 394 12.74 3.91 16.57
C LYS A 394 11.90 3.97 15.29
N ASN A 395 10.61 3.61 15.36
CA ASN A 395 9.71 3.66 14.21
C ASN A 395 9.50 5.10 13.71
N SER A 396 9.29 6.05 14.63
CA SER A 396 9.12 7.47 14.28
C SER A 396 10.42 8.11 13.81
N ALA A 397 11.58 7.76 14.37
CA ALA A 397 12.86 8.26 13.87
C ALA A 397 13.15 7.77 12.43
N LEU A 398 12.79 6.53 12.12
CA LEU A 398 12.86 6.00 10.75
C LEU A 398 11.92 6.74 9.79
N ALA A 399 10.67 6.95 10.20
CA ALA A 399 9.71 7.74 9.43
C ALA A 399 10.20 9.19 9.21
N LEU A 400 10.75 9.81 10.26
CA LEU A 400 11.32 11.15 10.22
C LEU A 400 12.50 11.24 9.24
N GLU A 401 13.41 10.27 9.28
CA GLU A 401 14.52 10.20 8.34
C GLU A 401 14.03 10.05 6.89
N ALA A 402 13.00 9.22 6.65
CA ALA A 402 12.39 9.06 5.34
C ALA A 402 11.79 10.38 4.82
N LEU A 403 11.02 11.08 5.67
CA LEU A 403 10.41 12.36 5.33
C LEU A 403 11.47 13.43 5.02
N LEU A 404 12.53 13.51 5.83
CA LEU A 404 13.63 14.45 5.60
C LEU A 404 14.40 14.13 4.31
N TYR A 405 14.61 12.85 4.01
CA TYR A 405 15.20 12.42 2.74
C TYR A 405 14.33 12.87 1.55
N LEU A 406 13.04 12.52 1.55
CA LEU A 406 12.13 12.85 0.45
C LEU A 406 12.00 14.38 0.27
N LYS A 407 11.94 15.14 1.36
CA LYS A 407 11.93 16.63 1.32
C LYS A 407 13.22 17.19 0.74
N LYS A 408 14.39 16.68 1.15
CA LYS A 408 15.69 17.10 0.61
C LYS A 408 15.80 16.86 -0.90
N HIS A 409 15.20 15.78 -1.39
CA HIS A 409 15.18 15.42 -2.81
C HIS A 409 14.04 16.06 -3.60
N GLN A 410 13.29 16.99 -3.00
CA GLN A 410 12.18 17.73 -3.63
C GLN A 410 11.04 16.82 -4.14
N LEU A 411 10.89 15.65 -3.52
CA LEU A 411 9.84 14.69 -3.84
C LEU A 411 8.56 14.98 -3.05
N ILE A 412 8.70 15.61 -1.88
CA ILE A 412 7.60 16.07 -1.02
C ILE A 412 7.95 17.43 -0.39
N SER A 413 6.96 18.11 0.17
CA SER A 413 7.12 19.37 0.89
C SER A 413 6.24 19.38 2.13
N PHE A 414 6.77 19.87 3.25
CA PHE A 414 6.02 20.06 4.50
C PHE A 414 6.74 21.10 5.36
N SER A 415 6.01 21.81 6.23
CA SER A 415 6.60 22.70 7.23
C SER A 415 7.10 21.91 8.46
N ASP A 416 7.96 22.53 9.28
CA ASP A 416 8.37 21.88 10.54
C ASP A 416 7.18 21.68 11.48
N ASP A 417 6.17 22.57 11.44
CA ASP A 417 4.93 22.42 12.20
C ASP A 417 4.13 21.19 11.74
N ASP A 418 4.02 20.95 10.43
CA ASP A 418 3.35 19.76 9.90
C ASP A 418 4.03 18.47 10.38
N LEU A 419 5.36 18.48 10.41
CA LEU A 419 6.16 17.36 10.90
C LEU A 419 5.91 17.11 12.39
N LEU A 420 5.99 18.14 13.23
CA LEU A 420 5.82 17.98 14.68
C LEU A 420 4.38 17.57 15.04
N GLN A 421 3.38 18.21 14.43
CA GLN A 421 1.97 17.86 14.66
C GLN A 421 1.63 16.48 14.10
N GLY A 422 2.09 16.14 12.90
CA GLY A 422 1.89 14.82 12.31
C GLY A 422 2.52 13.70 13.14
N MET A 423 3.73 13.91 13.67
CA MET A 423 4.38 12.95 14.57
C MET A 423 3.60 12.76 15.88
N TYR A 424 3.08 13.84 16.46
CA TYR A 424 2.28 13.77 17.68
C TYR A 424 0.94 13.05 17.45
N ASN A 425 0.25 13.37 16.35
CA ASN A 425 -1.08 12.84 16.01
C ASN A 425 -1.07 11.38 15.55
N ALA A 426 0.10 10.80 15.26
CA ALA A 426 0.28 9.44 14.77
C ALA A 426 0.02 8.35 15.80
N LYS A 427 -1.27 8.15 16.10
CA LYS A 427 -1.79 7.01 16.86
C LYS A 427 -2.04 5.83 15.94
N TRP A 428 -1.52 4.66 16.32
CA TRP A 428 -1.76 3.41 15.59
C TRP A 428 -2.47 2.42 16.50
N PRO A 429 -3.75 2.10 16.21
CA PRO A 429 -4.52 1.14 16.99
C PRO A 429 -3.79 -0.21 17.16
N GLY A 430 -3.85 -0.78 18.36
CA GLY A 430 -3.20 -2.04 18.68
C GLY A 430 -1.68 -1.98 18.86
N ARG A 431 -1.10 -0.80 19.09
CA ARG A 431 0.33 -0.62 19.43
C ARG A 431 0.43 0.11 20.76
N PHE A 432 0.53 -0.67 21.84
CA PHE A 432 0.53 -0.19 23.21
C PHE A 432 -0.60 0.84 23.46
N GLU A 433 -1.79 0.53 22.95
CA GLU A 433 -2.93 1.43 22.95
C GLU A 433 -3.72 1.27 24.25
N MET A 434 -3.91 2.36 24.99
CA MET A 434 -4.81 2.38 26.14
C MET A 434 -6.26 2.43 25.66
N VAL A 435 -7.03 1.38 25.97
CA VAL A 435 -8.44 1.22 25.55
C VAL A 435 -9.43 1.38 26.70
N HIS A 436 -8.93 1.46 27.94
CA HIS A 436 -9.74 1.69 29.14
C HIS A 436 -8.89 2.37 30.23
N ILE A 437 -9.51 3.22 31.05
CA ILE A 437 -8.80 4.08 32.03
C ILE A 437 -8.86 3.51 33.46
N ASN A 438 -9.99 2.95 33.90
CA ASN A 438 -10.13 2.47 35.28
C ASN A 438 -10.87 1.12 35.35
N PRO A 439 -10.15 -0.02 35.35
CA PRO A 439 -8.69 -0.13 35.39
C PRO A 439 -8.04 0.26 34.07
N VAL A 440 -6.73 0.54 34.10
CA VAL A 440 -5.97 0.78 32.87
C VAL A 440 -5.88 -0.53 32.09
N ILE A 441 -6.44 -0.56 30.87
CA ILE A 441 -6.29 -1.69 29.95
C ILE A 441 -5.52 -1.21 28.71
N ILE A 442 -4.39 -1.87 28.43
CA ILE A 442 -3.53 -1.57 27.29
C ILE A 442 -3.45 -2.79 26.37
N VAL A 443 -3.68 -2.59 25.07
CA VAL A 443 -3.59 -3.64 24.05
C VAL A 443 -2.34 -3.47 23.19
N ASP A 444 -1.64 -4.56 22.89
CA ASP A 444 -0.45 -4.55 22.04
C ASP A 444 -0.36 -5.80 21.15
N GLY A 445 0.00 -5.60 19.88
CA GLY A 445 0.07 -6.66 18.88
C GLY A 445 1.37 -7.48 18.86
N ALA A 446 2.23 -7.41 19.88
CA ALA A 446 3.45 -8.21 19.97
C ALA A 446 3.17 -9.71 19.83
N HIS A 447 3.86 -10.37 18.89
CA HIS A 447 3.57 -11.75 18.48
C HIS A 447 4.81 -12.55 18.03
N ASN A 448 6.01 -11.99 18.22
CA ASN A 448 7.28 -12.63 17.92
C ASN A 448 8.31 -12.24 18.99
N LYS A 449 9.51 -12.82 18.94
CA LYS A 449 10.56 -12.63 19.92
C LYS A 449 10.92 -11.15 20.11
N GLU A 450 11.26 -10.46 19.03
CA GLU A 450 11.67 -9.05 19.12
C GLU A 450 10.52 -8.13 19.55
N GLY A 451 9.29 -8.44 19.15
CA GLY A 451 8.10 -7.69 19.53
C GLY A 451 7.76 -7.83 21.02
N ILE A 452 7.85 -9.05 21.58
CA ILE A 452 7.56 -9.27 23.00
C ILE A 452 8.66 -8.70 23.90
N ASP A 453 9.92 -8.75 23.44
CA ASP A 453 11.04 -8.09 24.12
C ASP A 453 10.82 -6.56 24.16
N ALA A 454 10.37 -5.96 23.06
CA ALA A 454 10.05 -4.53 23.00
C ALA A 454 8.82 -4.16 23.86
N PHE A 455 7.79 -5.01 23.89
CA PHE A 455 6.63 -4.86 24.76
C PHE A 455 7.04 -4.90 26.25
N TYR A 456 7.89 -5.86 26.63
CA TYR A 456 8.40 -5.99 28.00
C TYR A 456 9.09 -4.71 28.47
N GLU A 457 9.96 -4.13 27.64
CA GLU A 457 10.66 -2.88 27.98
C GLU A 457 9.69 -1.71 28.23
N CYS A 458 8.53 -1.69 27.57
CA CYS A 458 7.49 -0.69 27.79
C CYS A 458 6.61 -1.00 29.01
N ALA A 459 6.34 -2.28 29.26
CA ALA A 459 5.43 -2.75 30.31
C ALA A 459 6.06 -2.77 31.71
N LYS A 460 7.39 -2.97 31.81
CA LYS A 460 8.10 -3.14 33.11
C LYS A 460 8.05 -1.93 34.05
N LYS A 461 7.64 -0.75 33.57
CA LYS A 461 7.46 0.47 34.38
C LYS A 461 6.11 0.55 35.09
N TYR A 462 5.19 -0.36 34.79
CA TYR A 462 3.87 -0.42 35.40
C TYR A 462 3.86 -1.36 36.61
N ASP A 463 2.98 -1.08 37.57
CA ASP A 463 2.84 -1.87 38.80
C ASP A 463 1.54 -2.67 38.81
N ASN A 464 1.50 -3.73 39.65
CA ASN A 464 0.36 -4.61 39.83
C ASN A 464 -0.19 -5.08 38.47
N ILE A 465 0.67 -5.76 37.70
CA ILE A 465 0.38 -6.11 36.31
C ILE A 465 -0.48 -7.39 36.25
N LYS A 466 -1.51 -7.37 35.43
CA LYS A 466 -2.24 -8.57 34.95
C LYS A 466 -2.08 -8.69 33.43
N ILE A 467 -1.94 -9.90 32.92
CA ILE A 467 -1.75 -10.14 31.48
C ILE A 467 -2.84 -11.08 30.96
N ILE A 468 -3.47 -10.71 29.86
CA ILE A 468 -4.39 -11.54 29.08
C ILE A 468 -3.70 -11.84 27.75
N PHE A 469 -3.51 -13.13 27.45
CA PHE A 469 -2.63 -13.56 26.38
C PHE A 469 -3.26 -14.61 25.48
N SER A 470 -3.02 -14.47 24.17
CA SER A 470 -3.25 -15.54 23.20
C SER A 470 -2.33 -15.38 22.00
N ALA A 471 -1.93 -16.49 21.37
CA ALA A 471 -0.97 -16.50 20.27
C ALA A 471 -1.36 -17.49 19.16
N LEU A 472 -0.77 -17.30 17.98
CA LEU A 472 -0.87 -18.26 16.86
C LEU A 472 0.07 -19.45 17.08
N ARG A 473 -0.26 -20.61 16.50
CA ARG A 473 0.49 -21.86 16.67
C ARG A 473 1.91 -21.80 16.11
N ASP A 474 2.14 -20.99 15.08
CA ASP A 474 3.40 -20.84 14.36
C ASP A 474 4.40 -19.87 15.03
N LYS A 475 4.06 -19.33 16.21
CA LYS A 475 4.92 -18.37 16.92
C LYS A 475 5.66 -19.02 18.08
N ASP A 476 6.79 -18.45 18.46
CA ASP A 476 7.57 -18.85 19.64
C ASP A 476 6.88 -18.37 20.93
N TYR A 477 5.73 -18.96 21.23
CA TYR A 477 4.93 -18.62 22.40
C TYR A 477 5.66 -18.93 23.71
N LYS A 478 6.65 -19.84 23.70
CA LYS A 478 7.41 -20.19 24.90
C LYS A 478 8.26 -19.01 25.35
N HIS A 479 9.09 -18.46 24.45
CA HIS A 479 9.85 -17.24 24.76
C HIS A 479 8.92 -16.10 25.16
N MET A 480 7.77 -15.97 24.50
CA MET A 480 6.80 -14.93 24.84
C MET A 480 6.26 -15.07 26.27
N ILE A 481 5.80 -16.26 26.67
CA ILE A 481 5.28 -16.48 28.02
C ILE A 481 6.40 -16.34 29.07
N GLU A 482 7.59 -16.89 28.82
CA GLU A 482 8.75 -16.74 29.71
C GLU A 482 9.10 -15.27 29.94
N LYS A 483 8.98 -14.44 28.91
CA LYS A 483 9.22 -13.00 29.01
C LYS A 483 8.10 -12.28 29.78
N LEU A 484 6.84 -12.68 29.59
CA LEU A 484 5.71 -12.10 30.30
C LEU A 484 5.70 -12.48 31.80
N LEU A 485 6.14 -13.69 32.15
CA LEU A 485 6.30 -14.14 33.55
C LEU A 485 7.34 -13.32 34.33
N GLN A 486 8.25 -12.63 33.64
CA GLN A 486 9.17 -11.68 34.30
C GLN A 486 8.46 -10.39 34.74
N LEU A 487 7.23 -10.13 34.29
CA LEU A 487 6.43 -8.96 34.68
C LEU A 487 5.43 -9.29 35.79
N THR A 488 4.83 -10.48 35.75
CA THR A 488 3.79 -10.92 36.70
C THR A 488 3.54 -12.42 36.62
N ASP A 489 3.06 -13.00 37.73
CA ASP A 489 2.50 -14.36 37.77
C ASP A 489 0.99 -14.38 37.43
N ASP A 490 0.31 -13.22 37.38
CA ASP A 490 -1.12 -13.13 37.01
C ASP A 490 -1.30 -13.06 35.48
N ILE A 491 -1.07 -14.21 34.83
CA ILE A 491 -1.28 -14.39 33.39
C ILE A 491 -2.49 -15.29 33.15
N THR A 492 -3.42 -14.80 32.33
CA THR A 492 -4.59 -15.53 31.86
C THR A 492 -4.47 -15.82 30.36
N ILE A 493 -4.42 -17.11 30.01
CA ILE A 493 -4.37 -17.59 28.63
C ILE A 493 -5.79 -17.80 28.09
N CYS A 494 -6.07 -17.20 26.94
CA CYS A 494 -7.38 -17.22 26.28
C CYS A 494 -7.32 -17.83 24.87
N GLU A 495 -8.48 -18.11 24.31
CA GLU A 495 -8.66 -18.54 22.93
C GLU A 495 -9.40 -17.46 22.11
N PHE A 496 -9.26 -17.52 20.79
CA PHE A 496 -10.03 -16.70 19.86
C PHE A 496 -10.25 -17.43 18.55
N GLU A 497 -11.31 -17.05 17.84
CA GLU A 497 -11.66 -17.65 16.56
C GLU A 497 -10.67 -17.22 15.47
N HIS A 498 -9.76 -18.12 15.11
CA HIS A 498 -8.86 -17.98 13.97
C HIS A 498 -8.25 -19.34 13.61
N VAL A 499 -8.11 -19.64 12.32
CA VAL A 499 -7.67 -20.97 11.83
C VAL A 499 -6.26 -21.35 12.34
N ARG A 500 -5.41 -20.35 12.58
CA ARG A 500 -4.04 -20.49 13.11
C ARG A 500 -3.93 -20.28 14.63
N ALA A 501 -5.01 -19.98 15.35
CA ALA A 501 -4.95 -19.78 16.80
C ALA A 501 -4.60 -21.08 17.54
N SER A 502 -3.73 -20.99 18.55
CA SER A 502 -3.44 -22.12 19.42
C SER A 502 -4.52 -22.28 20.49
N THR A 503 -4.68 -23.49 21.05
CA THR A 503 -5.59 -23.68 22.19
C THR A 503 -4.96 -23.12 23.47
N ALA A 504 -5.78 -22.68 24.43
CA ALA A 504 -5.26 -22.16 25.68
C ALA A 504 -4.51 -23.23 26.48
N LYS A 505 -4.93 -24.49 26.36
CA LYS A 505 -4.26 -25.65 26.98
C LYS A 505 -2.87 -25.88 26.40
N ASP A 506 -2.72 -25.77 25.08
CA ASP A 506 -1.43 -25.97 24.43
C ASP A 506 -0.46 -24.84 24.78
N LEU A 507 -0.94 -23.59 24.79
CA LEU A 507 -0.13 -22.42 25.17
C LEU A 507 0.31 -22.47 26.64
N ALA A 508 -0.56 -22.91 27.55
CA ALA A 508 -0.25 -23.00 28.98
C ALA A 508 0.67 -24.18 29.35
N LYS A 509 0.97 -25.09 28.42
CA LYS A 509 1.70 -26.32 28.71
C LYS A 509 3.13 -26.02 29.18
N GLY A 510 3.42 -26.37 30.43
CA GLY A 510 4.73 -26.17 31.05
C GLY A 510 4.87 -24.84 31.81
N PHE A 511 3.78 -24.08 31.92
CA PHE A 511 3.75 -22.80 32.65
C PHE A 511 2.66 -22.83 33.73
N GLU A 512 2.94 -22.19 34.87
CA GLU A 512 1.96 -22.01 35.94
C GLU A 512 1.13 -20.75 35.68
N VAL A 513 0.13 -20.87 34.79
CA VAL A 513 -0.71 -19.76 34.33
C VAL A 513 -2.19 -20.13 34.38
N LYS A 514 -3.07 -19.13 34.50
CA LYS A 514 -4.52 -19.34 34.50
C LYS A 514 -5.01 -19.61 33.07
N ILE A 515 -5.91 -20.57 32.91
CA ILE A 515 -6.61 -20.82 31.65
C ILE A 515 -8.05 -20.31 31.76
N GLN A 516 -8.44 -19.42 30.85
CA GLN A 516 -9.82 -18.95 30.68
C GLN A 516 -10.06 -18.80 29.17
N PRO A 517 -10.56 -19.85 28.48
CA PRO A 517 -10.69 -19.83 27.02
C PRO A 517 -11.54 -18.68 26.49
N ASP A 518 -12.57 -18.26 27.24
CA ASP A 518 -13.41 -17.11 26.87
C ASP A 518 -12.73 -15.79 27.26
N TYR A 519 -12.11 -15.13 26.28
CA TYR A 519 -11.47 -13.84 26.50
C TYR A 519 -12.44 -12.78 27.02
N LYS A 520 -13.75 -12.86 26.70
CA LYS A 520 -14.74 -11.89 27.20
C LYS A 520 -14.88 -12.01 28.71
N GLN A 521 -14.85 -13.24 29.24
CA GLN A 521 -14.84 -13.47 30.69
C GLN A 521 -13.54 -12.98 31.34
N ALA A 522 -12.39 -13.29 30.74
CA ALA A 522 -11.10 -12.81 31.25
C ALA A 522 -11.06 -11.26 31.36
N ILE A 523 -11.61 -10.57 30.36
CA ILE A 523 -11.72 -9.11 30.36
C ILE A 523 -12.69 -8.63 31.44
N LYS A 524 -13.90 -9.21 31.56
CA LYS A 524 -14.85 -8.84 32.63
C LYS A 524 -14.25 -9.01 34.03
N GLU A 525 -13.54 -10.12 34.27
CA GLU A 525 -12.83 -10.35 35.54
C GLU A 525 -11.74 -9.31 35.77
N SER A 526 -11.06 -8.86 34.72
CA SER A 526 -10.00 -7.86 34.80
C SER A 526 -10.50 -6.46 35.18
N LEU A 527 -11.79 -6.15 35.02
CA LEU A 527 -12.37 -4.85 35.39
C LEU A 527 -12.32 -4.54 36.89
N HIS A 528 -12.12 -5.56 37.73
CA HIS A 528 -11.96 -5.38 39.18
C HIS A 528 -10.48 -5.21 39.60
N HIS A 529 -9.56 -5.31 38.66
CA HIS A 529 -8.14 -5.18 38.92
C HIS A 529 -7.78 -3.76 39.38
N GLN A 530 -6.82 -3.62 40.30
CA GLN A 530 -6.42 -2.33 40.86
C GLN A 530 -5.17 -1.73 40.18
N GLY A 531 -4.61 -2.44 39.21
CA GLY A 531 -3.39 -2.05 38.49
C GLY A 531 -3.60 -1.98 36.98
N THR A 532 -2.56 -2.36 36.23
CA THR A 532 -2.58 -2.33 34.77
C THR A 532 -2.87 -3.71 34.21
N VAL A 533 -3.80 -3.79 33.26
CA VAL A 533 -4.10 -5.00 32.49
C VAL A 533 -3.51 -4.85 31.10
N PHE A 534 -2.66 -5.78 30.69
CA PHE A 534 -2.18 -5.88 29.32
C PHE A 534 -2.90 -6.98 28.56
N VAL A 535 -3.21 -6.72 27.29
CA VAL A 535 -3.72 -7.73 26.34
C VAL A 535 -2.73 -7.82 25.18
N THR A 536 -2.13 -8.99 24.97
CA THR A 536 -1.08 -9.15 23.94
C THR A 536 -1.00 -10.58 23.36
N GLY A 537 -0.09 -10.79 22.42
CA GLY A 537 0.27 -12.10 21.86
C GLY A 537 -0.09 -12.32 20.40
N SER A 538 -1.05 -11.55 19.86
CA SER A 538 -1.46 -11.62 18.46
C SER A 538 -2.26 -10.39 18.05
N LEU A 539 -1.98 -9.86 16.86
CA LEU A 539 -2.79 -8.80 16.22
C LEU A 539 -4.25 -9.21 16.02
N TYR A 540 -4.50 -10.47 15.64
CA TYR A 540 -5.86 -11.00 15.47
C TYR A 540 -6.60 -11.11 16.82
N PHE A 541 -5.87 -11.47 17.88
CA PHE A 541 -6.45 -11.57 19.22
C PHE A 541 -6.83 -10.17 19.74
N ILE A 542 -5.90 -9.23 19.71
CA ILE A 542 -6.16 -7.88 20.21
C ILE A 542 -7.20 -7.13 19.39
N SER A 543 -7.35 -7.43 18.09
CA SER A 543 -8.45 -6.92 17.26
C SER A 543 -9.81 -7.28 17.87
N LYS A 544 -10.05 -8.56 18.20
CA LYS A 544 -11.29 -9.04 18.79
C LYS A 544 -11.52 -8.43 20.18
N VAL A 545 -10.49 -8.41 21.02
CA VAL A 545 -10.58 -7.86 22.39
C VAL A 545 -10.83 -6.36 22.36
N ARG A 546 -10.13 -5.61 21.53
CA ARG A 546 -10.31 -4.16 21.37
C ARG A 546 -11.73 -3.82 20.90
N ASN A 547 -12.25 -4.55 19.90
CA ASN A 547 -13.63 -4.37 19.45
C ASN A 547 -14.64 -4.64 20.57
N TYR A 548 -14.42 -5.71 21.34
CA TYR A 548 -15.26 -6.06 22.49
C TYR A 548 -15.27 -4.94 23.55
N ILE A 549 -14.10 -4.41 23.92
CA ILE A 549 -13.98 -3.33 24.91
C ILE A 549 -14.66 -2.05 24.43
N LEU A 550 -14.36 -1.60 23.21
CA LEU A 550 -14.81 -0.30 22.73
C LEU A 550 -16.30 -0.27 22.39
N ASN A 551 -16.86 -1.38 21.89
CA ASN A 551 -18.22 -1.39 21.33
C ASN A 551 -19.24 -2.20 22.14
N GLU A 552 -18.83 -3.28 22.84
CA GLU A 552 -19.77 -4.17 23.55
C GLU A 552 -19.74 -4.02 25.08
N LEU A 553 -18.63 -3.53 25.66
CA LEU A 553 -18.49 -3.33 27.10
C LEU A 553 -18.92 -1.94 27.56
N ASN A 554 -18.69 -0.93 26.71
CA ASN A 554 -19.00 0.47 26.99
C ASN A 554 -20.32 0.94 26.37
N GLY A 555 -20.98 0.10 25.56
CA GLY A 555 -22.32 0.31 25.01
C GLY A 555 -23.35 -0.52 25.76
#